data_AF-A0A1A9BKY8-F1
#
_entry.id   AF-A0A1A9BKY8-F1
#
_cell.length_a   1.000
_cell.length_b   1.000
_cell.length_c   1.000
_cell.angle_alpha   90.00
_cell.angle_beta   90.00
_cell.angle_gamma   90.00
#
_symmetry.space_group_name_H-M   'P 1'
#
loop_
_entity.id
_entity.type
_entity.pdbx_description
1 polymer ?
#
loop_
_entity_poly.entity_id
_entity_poly.type
_entity_poly.pdbx_seq_one_letter_code
_entity_poly.pdbx_strand_id
1 'polypeptide(L)'
;MTSRPAEPDRIRPDEAAASADSPAETSYAPFAHLTAPNTALYRQVMRVFLAAKERFAVHLRPEDVHAALPPEHRPAAPDAVVKALDSLVGWGNLRADPDTSRVTAVEDFYRRRFIYQLTQAGEAAEQALSVYDEALGRRGALQAVALHDIVTQLRALLVIAAEHEEGEPDPAKAHLALSTLTNRFEALAENARAFMGSLQRTIDLHGVEVEVFLAYKDRLIQYLERFIQDLITLGGRIARLIGELEEQGRVGVLLRLAAAREAADAAPDEAESAEARAQARWAAKWAGLSAWFVSADGRESQARLLRGRALGAIPQLLAVVRQLNERRAGRSDRSADFRTLARWFAEAPDAEARHRLWRAVFGLYPARHLTVDADTLADRAARPVAASTPWAEAEPLRISPQLRRTGSYERRGKPRRVQDRSEQRRRLAEIAAKQTEEIAAARARLATDGTTRLSALGELDPMAFGLFLRLLGDALATWRPGMTTTVTTSNDGTMEIRLTALDDGTTAAIRTPGGVFRGPDHLVEITDLTAGIPAREAR
;
A
#
# COMPACT_ATOMS: atom_id res chain seq x y z
N MET A 1 32.59 81.56 17.19
CA MET A 1 33.32 81.01 18.35
C MET A 1 32.30 80.44 19.32
N THR A 2 32.53 79.19 19.73
CA THR A 2 32.08 78.56 20.99
C THR A 2 30.61 78.73 21.41
N SER A 3 29.86 77.62 21.43
CA SER A 3 29.53 76.91 22.68
C SER A 3 28.30 76.00 22.53
N ARG A 4 28.43 74.83 23.18
CA ARG A 4 27.40 73.89 23.65
C ARG A 4 26.00 74.50 23.88
N PRO A 5 24.96 73.66 23.78
CA PRO A 5 23.91 73.62 24.78
C PRO A 5 24.08 72.41 25.71
N ALA A 6 23.81 72.68 26.98
CA ALA A 6 23.66 71.72 28.06
C ALA A 6 22.18 71.28 28.14
N GLU A 7 21.98 70.00 28.43
CA GLU A 7 20.79 69.47 29.14
C GLU A 7 20.69 70.12 30.54
N PRO A 8 19.48 70.30 31.09
CA PRO A 8 18.86 69.26 31.94
C PRO A 8 17.33 69.17 31.69
N ASP A 9 16.57 68.15 32.09
CA ASP A 9 16.44 67.61 33.44
C ASP A 9 15.75 66.22 33.45
N ARG A 10 16.09 65.41 34.45
CA ARG A 10 15.49 64.09 34.74
C ARG A 10 14.37 64.23 35.77
N ILE A 11 13.41 63.30 35.76
CA ILE A 11 12.73 62.58 36.87
C ILE A 11 11.33 62.13 36.35
N ARG A 12 11.11 60.88 35.93
CA ARG A 12 10.77 59.63 36.67
C ARG A 12 9.25 59.48 37.00
N PRO A 13 8.76 58.24 37.19
CA PRO A 13 7.68 57.62 36.42
C PRO A 13 6.38 57.41 37.23
N ASP A 14 5.23 57.24 36.57
CA ASP A 14 4.27 56.20 36.95
C ASP A 14 3.15 55.96 35.93
N GLU A 15 2.81 54.67 35.83
CA GLU A 15 1.51 54.07 35.53
C GLU A 15 0.62 54.59 34.38
N ALA A 16 0.59 53.79 33.30
CA ALA A 16 -0.68 53.31 32.76
C ALA A 16 -0.47 51.90 32.16
N ALA A 17 -0.73 50.89 32.99
CA ALA A 17 -1.07 49.56 32.52
C ALA A 17 -2.35 49.66 31.68
N ALA A 18 -2.28 49.27 30.41
CA ALA A 18 -3.44 48.95 29.61
C ALA A 18 -3.17 47.63 28.88
N SER A 19 -3.57 46.56 29.54
CA SER A 19 -3.92 45.30 28.92
C SER A 19 -5.09 45.54 27.94
N ALA A 20 -4.90 45.21 26.67
CA ALA A 20 -5.99 44.92 25.75
C ALA A 20 -5.54 43.84 24.78
N ASP A 21 -5.82 42.62 25.22
CA ASP A 21 -5.92 41.38 24.46
C ASP A 21 -6.57 41.65 23.08
N SER A 22 -5.77 41.57 22.02
CA SER A 22 -6.26 41.55 20.65
C SER A 22 -6.31 40.10 20.18
N PRO A 23 -7.40 39.63 19.54
CA PRO A 23 -7.50 38.24 19.11
C PRO A 23 -6.36 37.94 18.14
N ALA A 24 -5.58 36.91 18.47
CA ALA A 24 -4.39 36.51 17.73
C ALA A 24 -4.75 36.26 16.24
N GLU A 25 -4.39 37.21 15.37
CA GLU A 25 -4.27 36.94 13.95
C GLU A 25 -3.34 35.73 13.81
N THR A 26 -3.88 34.61 13.30
CA THR A 26 -3.14 33.37 13.15
C THR A 26 -2.10 33.56 12.04
N SER A 27 -0.94 34.09 12.41
CA SER A 27 0.15 34.34 11.48
C SER A 27 0.85 33.01 11.16
N TYR A 28 0.68 32.51 9.93
CA TYR A 28 1.41 31.35 9.39
C TYR A 28 2.88 31.68 9.04
N ALA A 29 3.42 32.78 9.56
CA ALA A 29 4.81 33.21 9.34
C ALA A 29 5.87 32.13 9.61
N PRO A 30 5.73 31.23 10.62
CA PRO A 30 6.67 30.13 10.82
C PRO A 30 6.89 29.26 9.57
N PHE A 31 5.88 29.07 8.71
CA PHE A 31 5.98 28.28 7.48
C PHE A 31 6.70 29.00 6.32
N ALA A 32 7.02 30.29 6.45
CA ALA A 32 7.64 31.08 5.37
C ALA A 32 9.00 30.52 4.91
N HIS A 33 9.70 29.81 5.78
CA HIS A 33 10.98 29.17 5.45
C HIS A 33 10.86 28.08 4.37
N LEU A 34 9.66 27.59 4.07
CA LEU A 34 9.41 26.55 3.06
C LEU A 34 9.43 27.07 1.63
N THR A 35 9.09 28.35 1.42
CA THR A 35 9.01 28.98 0.10
C THR A 35 10.19 29.90 -0.20
N ALA A 36 11.13 30.02 0.74
CA ALA A 36 12.30 30.88 0.61
C ALA A 36 13.40 30.25 -0.26
N PRO A 37 14.28 31.03 -0.92
CA PRO A 37 15.35 30.49 -1.78
C PRO A 37 16.30 29.49 -1.09
N ASN A 38 16.49 29.61 0.23
CA ASN A 38 17.40 28.77 1.03
C ASN A 38 16.66 27.69 1.86
N THR A 39 15.48 27.22 1.43
CA THR A 39 14.66 26.23 2.15
C THR A 39 15.46 25.04 2.69
N ALA A 40 16.39 24.49 1.89
CA ALA A 40 17.19 23.34 2.31
C ALA A 40 18.02 23.64 3.57
N LEU A 41 18.67 24.81 3.64
CA LEU A 41 19.45 25.20 4.81
C LEU A 41 18.55 25.46 6.02
N TYR A 42 17.42 26.14 5.82
CA TYR A 42 16.46 26.41 6.91
C TYR A 42 15.91 25.11 7.52
N ARG A 43 15.52 24.13 6.69
CA ARG A 43 15.03 22.83 7.16
C ARG A 43 16.09 22.07 7.95
N GLN A 44 17.36 22.14 7.54
CA GLN A 44 18.43 21.47 8.28
C GLN A 44 18.74 22.17 9.61
N VAL A 45 18.73 23.50 9.64
CA VAL A 45 18.88 24.26 10.89
C VAL A 45 17.73 23.93 11.87
N MET A 46 16.48 23.91 11.43
CA MET A 46 15.34 23.54 12.28
C MET A 46 15.44 22.11 12.81
N ARG A 47 15.88 21.15 11.99
CA ARG A 47 16.15 19.76 12.43
C ARG A 47 17.23 19.68 13.51
N VAL A 48 18.27 20.50 13.43
CA VAL A 48 19.30 20.58 14.48
C VAL A 48 18.68 21.02 15.81
N PHE A 49 17.77 22.01 15.81
CA PHE A 49 17.07 22.44 17.02
C PHE A 49 16.11 21.37 17.57
N LEU A 50 15.38 20.65 16.73
CA LEU A 50 14.55 19.52 17.17
C LEU A 50 15.40 18.41 17.81
N ALA A 51 16.50 18.01 17.16
CA ALA A 51 17.40 16.99 17.67
C ALA A 51 18.08 17.42 18.98
N ALA A 52 18.40 18.71 19.13
CA ALA A 52 18.91 19.26 20.39
C ALA A 52 17.85 19.20 21.49
N LYS A 53 16.59 19.54 21.17
CA LYS A 53 15.46 19.45 22.10
C LYS A 53 15.21 18.01 22.57
N GLU A 54 15.25 17.03 21.68
CA GLU A 54 15.13 15.59 22.02
C GLU A 54 16.22 15.13 22.99
N ARG A 55 17.40 15.78 22.96
CA ARG A 55 18.52 15.54 23.87
C ARG A 55 18.51 16.48 25.08
N PHE A 56 17.41 17.18 25.33
CA PHE A 56 17.21 18.14 26.42
C PHE A 56 18.18 19.35 26.40
N ALA A 57 18.79 19.66 25.26
CA ALA A 57 19.56 20.89 25.08
C ALA A 57 18.63 22.04 24.69
N VAL A 58 18.54 23.06 25.56
CA VAL A 58 17.54 24.15 25.45
C VAL A 58 17.99 25.26 24.50
N HIS A 59 19.30 25.53 24.41
CA HIS A 59 19.86 26.64 23.63
C HIS A 59 21.03 26.15 22.78
N LEU A 60 21.16 26.69 21.57
CA LEU A 60 22.30 26.44 20.67
C LEU A 60 22.97 27.74 20.23
N ARG A 61 24.30 27.70 20.08
CA ARG A 61 25.06 28.78 19.47
C ARG A 61 25.22 28.57 17.96
N PRO A 62 25.49 29.63 17.17
CA PRO A 62 25.74 29.49 15.73
C PRO A 62 26.83 28.46 15.37
N GLU A 63 27.90 28.38 16.17
CA GLU A 63 28.96 27.38 15.98
C GLU A 63 28.49 25.94 16.24
N ASP A 64 27.62 25.74 17.24
CA ASP A 64 27.05 24.43 17.55
C ASP A 64 26.10 23.98 16.43
N VAL A 65 25.30 24.92 15.91
CA VAL A 65 24.43 24.67 14.76
C VAL A 65 25.26 24.32 13.53
N HIS A 66 26.30 25.10 13.22
CA HIS A 66 27.18 24.83 12.07
C HIS A 66 27.86 23.46 12.17
N ALA A 67 28.36 23.09 13.35
CA ALA A 67 28.99 21.80 13.62
C ALA A 67 28.00 20.63 13.54
N ALA A 68 26.74 20.84 13.93
CA ALA A 68 25.69 19.82 13.90
C ALA A 68 25.06 19.62 12.51
N LEU A 69 25.22 20.56 11.58
CA LEU A 69 24.73 20.42 10.20
C LEU A 69 25.44 19.26 9.48
N PRO A 70 24.73 18.45 8.67
CA PRO A 70 25.35 17.43 7.83
C PRO A 70 26.40 18.02 6.86
N PRO A 71 27.52 17.34 6.57
CA PRO A 71 28.59 17.87 5.72
C PRO A 71 28.12 18.37 4.35
N GLU A 72 27.15 17.69 3.74
CA GLU A 72 26.61 18.03 2.43
C GLU A 72 25.66 19.26 2.44
N HIS A 73 25.17 19.65 3.61
CA HIS A 73 24.32 20.82 3.81
C HIS A 73 25.01 21.95 4.58
N ARG A 74 26.25 21.73 5.05
CA ARG A 74 27.00 22.67 5.88
C ARG A 74 27.63 23.76 4.99
N PRO A 75 27.26 25.04 5.17
CA PRO A 75 27.88 26.12 4.40
C PRO A 75 29.38 26.25 4.70
N ALA A 76 30.18 26.56 3.68
CA ALA A 76 31.62 26.80 3.85
C ALA A 76 31.91 28.03 4.75
N ALA A 77 31.05 29.06 4.69
CA ALA A 77 31.14 30.25 5.52
C ALA A 77 30.12 30.19 6.68
N PRO A 78 30.55 30.34 7.94
CA PRO A 78 29.65 30.32 9.10
C PRO A 78 28.63 31.47 9.10
N ASP A 79 28.93 32.58 8.42
CA ASP A 79 28.02 33.72 8.25
C ASP A 79 26.68 33.35 7.59
N ALA A 80 26.68 32.31 6.75
CA ALA A 80 25.44 31.82 6.13
C ALA A 80 24.49 31.19 7.16
N VAL A 81 25.02 30.56 8.21
CA VAL A 81 24.23 30.02 9.32
C VAL A 81 23.66 31.16 10.17
N VAL A 82 24.44 32.20 10.45
CA VAL A 82 23.96 33.38 11.19
C VAL A 82 22.79 34.05 10.46
N LYS A 83 22.93 34.30 9.16
CA LYS A 83 21.82 34.83 8.34
C LYS A 83 20.59 33.93 8.33
N ALA A 84 20.80 32.61 8.37
CA ALA A 84 19.71 31.67 8.41
C ALA A 84 18.96 31.72 9.75
N LEU A 85 19.70 31.81 10.86
CA LEU A 85 19.16 31.97 12.21
C LEU A 85 18.38 33.28 12.34
N ASP A 86 18.91 34.40 11.84
CA ASP A 86 18.23 35.70 11.88
C ASP A 86 16.90 35.68 11.09
N SER A 87 16.88 35.00 9.94
CA SER A 87 15.67 34.83 9.14
C SER A 87 14.63 33.97 9.87
N LEU A 88 15.06 32.88 10.51
CA LEU A 88 14.19 32.01 11.31
C LEU A 88 13.66 32.72 12.57
N VAL A 89 14.42 33.64 13.16
CA VAL A 89 13.94 34.54 14.22
C VAL A 89 12.89 35.51 13.68
N GLY A 90 13.14 36.13 12.52
CA GLY A 90 12.19 37.04 11.87
C GLY A 90 10.84 36.38 11.53
N TRP A 91 10.83 35.07 11.24
CA TRP A 91 9.63 34.29 11.00
C TRP A 91 8.98 33.70 12.27
N GLY A 92 9.57 33.94 13.44
CA GLY A 92 9.07 33.44 14.72
C GLY A 92 9.34 31.96 14.99
N ASN A 93 10.19 31.30 14.19
CA ASN A 93 10.59 29.91 14.40
C ASN A 93 11.59 29.76 15.55
N LEU A 94 12.50 30.74 15.67
CA LEU A 94 13.52 30.80 16.71
C LEU A 94 13.38 32.07 17.53
N ARG A 95 13.89 32.04 18.75
CA ARG A 95 14.11 33.20 19.60
C ARG A 95 15.61 33.36 19.81
N ALA A 96 16.09 34.59 19.72
CA ALA A 96 17.48 34.94 20.02
C ALA A 96 17.56 35.65 21.37
N ASP A 97 18.41 35.14 22.27
CA ASP A 97 18.70 35.76 23.56
C ASP A 97 20.20 36.11 23.63
N PRO A 98 20.61 37.26 24.21
CA PRO A 98 22.02 37.62 24.34
C PRO A 98 22.81 36.60 25.17
N ASP A 99 23.94 36.11 24.64
CA ASP A 99 24.82 35.21 25.38
C ASP A 99 25.72 36.00 26.34
N THR A 100 25.38 35.98 27.63
CA THR A 100 26.13 36.66 28.69
C THR A 100 27.17 35.76 29.39
N SER A 101 27.30 34.50 28.96
CA SER A 101 28.09 33.47 29.67
C SER A 101 29.61 33.49 29.39
N ARG A 102 30.07 34.25 28.40
CA ARG A 102 31.50 34.40 28.05
C ARG A 102 31.85 35.87 27.84
N VAL A 103 32.07 36.60 28.93
CA VAL A 103 32.63 37.96 28.90
C VAL A 103 33.95 37.94 29.66
N THR A 104 35.07 37.84 28.94
CA THR A 104 36.42 37.90 29.51
C THR A 104 37.20 39.15 29.09
N ALA A 105 36.66 39.97 28.17
CA ALA A 105 37.28 41.22 27.70
C ALA A 105 36.21 42.29 27.37
N VAL A 106 36.56 43.58 27.50
CA VAL A 106 35.65 44.71 27.23
C VAL A 106 35.31 44.81 25.73
N GLU A 107 36.20 44.33 24.86
CA GLU A 107 35.97 44.23 23.41
C GLU A 107 34.94 43.14 23.03
N ASP A 108 34.76 42.11 23.86
CA ASP A 108 33.75 41.06 23.65
C ASP A 108 32.32 41.56 23.96
N PHE A 109 32.17 42.65 24.74
CA PHE A 109 30.87 43.25 25.05
C PHE A 109 30.22 43.92 23.83
N TYR A 110 31.01 44.35 22.85
CA TYR A 110 30.51 45.01 21.64
C TYR A 110 30.17 44.05 20.49
N ARG A 111 30.53 42.76 20.59
CA ARG A 111 30.06 41.73 19.64
C ARG A 111 28.78 41.11 20.18
N ARG A 112 27.63 41.45 19.59
CA ARG A 112 26.33 40.85 19.92
C ARG A 112 26.36 39.35 19.60
N ARG A 113 26.72 38.53 20.59
CA ARG A 113 26.64 37.06 20.52
C ARG A 113 25.25 36.64 21.00
N PHE A 114 24.59 35.81 20.21
CA PHE A 114 23.25 35.32 20.51
C PHE A 114 23.29 33.81 20.71
N ILE A 115 22.53 33.34 21.69
CA ILE A 115 22.05 31.96 21.77
C ILE A 115 20.65 31.91 21.21
N TYR A 116 20.32 30.80 20.56
CA TYR A 116 19.05 30.61 19.89
C TYR A 116 18.28 29.47 20.54
N GLN A 117 16.96 29.62 20.62
CA GLN A 117 16.03 28.64 21.15
C GLN A 117 14.88 28.42 20.17
N LEU A 118 14.40 27.18 20.07
CA LEU A 118 13.19 26.84 19.32
C LEU A 118 11.96 27.40 20.03
N THR A 119 11.12 28.16 19.32
CA THR A 119 9.84 28.65 19.87
C THR A 119 8.75 27.58 19.78
N GLN A 120 7.66 27.76 20.52
CA GLN A 120 6.47 26.89 20.40
C GLN A 120 5.89 26.92 18.98
N ALA A 121 5.94 28.07 18.31
CA ALA A 121 5.45 28.22 16.94
C ALA A 121 6.34 27.51 15.92
N GLY A 122 7.68 27.59 16.08
CA GLY A 122 8.63 26.85 15.25
C GLY A 122 8.55 25.33 15.48
N GLU A 123 8.32 24.92 16.73
CA GLU A 123 8.04 23.52 17.06
C GLU A 123 6.75 23.02 16.41
N ALA A 124 5.65 23.76 16.55
CA ALA A 124 4.38 23.39 15.93
C ALA A 124 4.49 23.30 14.40
N ALA A 125 5.26 24.19 13.78
CA ALA A 125 5.54 24.15 12.34
C ALA A 125 6.32 22.87 11.95
N GLU A 126 7.39 22.53 12.67
CA GLU A 126 8.15 21.31 12.41
C GLU A 126 7.38 20.04 12.74
N GLN A 127 6.52 20.04 13.77
CA GLN A 127 5.64 18.92 14.07
C GLN A 127 4.59 18.73 12.96
N ALA A 128 4.00 19.81 12.44
CA ALA A 128 3.11 19.75 11.29
C ALA A 128 3.84 19.24 10.04
N LEU A 129 5.10 19.65 9.83
CA LEU A 129 5.92 19.15 8.73
C LEU A 129 6.33 17.70 8.93
N SER A 130 6.56 17.26 10.16
CA SER A 130 6.78 15.86 10.49
C SER A 130 5.52 15.04 10.19
N VAL A 131 4.33 15.50 10.58
CA VAL A 131 3.06 14.87 10.22
C VAL A 131 2.85 14.83 8.71
N TYR A 132 3.24 15.88 7.98
CA TYR A 132 3.20 15.93 6.52
C TYR A 132 4.19 14.97 5.88
N ASP A 133 5.44 14.97 6.33
CA ASP A 133 6.52 14.08 5.88
C ASP A 133 6.21 12.62 6.26
N GLU A 134 5.51 12.38 7.36
CA GLU A 134 4.97 11.08 7.74
C GLU A 134 3.76 10.70 6.87
N ALA A 135 2.84 11.61 6.58
CA ALA A 135 1.72 11.34 5.69
C ALA A 135 2.19 11.04 4.26
N LEU A 136 3.31 11.64 3.83
CA LEU A 136 3.93 11.39 2.53
C LEU A 136 4.93 10.22 2.53
N GLY A 137 5.71 10.09 3.59
CA GLY A 137 6.81 9.14 3.78
C GLY A 137 6.38 7.80 4.39
N ARG A 138 5.28 7.76 5.15
CA ARG A 138 4.60 6.52 5.56
C ARG A 138 3.71 5.97 4.45
N ARG A 139 4.22 5.97 3.21
CA ARG A 139 3.86 4.91 2.27
C ARG A 139 4.59 3.64 2.70
N GLY A 140 4.00 2.89 3.64
CA GLY A 140 4.18 1.43 3.68
C GLY A 140 4.91 0.83 4.88
N ALA A 141 4.56 1.18 6.11
CA ALA A 141 4.81 0.26 7.23
C ALA A 141 3.62 0.30 8.21
N LEU A 142 2.58 -0.51 7.94
CA LEU A 142 1.69 -0.89 9.05
C LEU A 142 2.50 -1.77 9.98
N GLN A 143 2.63 -1.27 11.21
CA GLN A 143 3.32 -1.97 12.28
C GLN A 143 2.51 -3.23 12.59
N ALA A 144 2.99 -4.40 12.13
CA ALA A 144 2.55 -5.70 12.63
C ALA A 144 2.55 -5.75 14.18
N VAL A 145 3.44 -4.95 14.78
CA VAL A 145 3.51 -4.68 16.22
C VAL A 145 2.18 -4.18 16.79
N ALA A 146 1.42 -3.33 16.08
CA ALA A 146 0.16 -2.78 16.60
C ALA A 146 -0.90 -3.87 16.86
N LEU A 147 -1.03 -4.87 15.99
CA LEU A 147 -1.95 -6.00 16.22
C LEU A 147 -1.48 -6.86 17.41
N HIS A 148 -0.17 -7.06 17.54
CA HIS A 148 0.40 -7.80 18.67
C HIS A 148 0.22 -7.06 20.00
N ASP A 149 0.40 -5.74 19.99
CA ASP A 149 0.17 -4.86 21.12
C ASP A 149 -1.31 -4.90 21.53
N ILE A 150 -2.24 -4.83 20.58
CA ILE A 150 -3.68 -4.96 20.85
C ILE A 150 -3.99 -6.31 21.53
N VAL A 151 -3.43 -7.42 21.04
CA VAL A 151 -3.56 -8.74 21.70
C VAL A 151 -3.02 -8.70 23.12
N THR A 152 -1.87 -8.06 23.33
CA THR A 152 -1.23 -7.94 24.64
C THR A 152 -2.09 -7.12 25.60
N GLN A 153 -2.65 -5.99 25.14
CA GLN A 153 -3.51 -5.14 25.96
C GLN A 153 -4.86 -5.81 26.27
N LEU A 154 -5.48 -6.52 25.33
CA LEU A 154 -6.70 -7.29 25.59
C LEU A 154 -6.48 -8.39 26.62
N ARG A 155 -5.32 -9.06 26.59
CA ARG A 155 -4.93 -10.02 27.63
C ARG A 155 -4.71 -9.37 28.99
N ALA A 156 -4.08 -8.20 29.02
CA ALA A 156 -3.92 -7.43 30.25
C ALA A 156 -5.29 -7.05 30.84
N LEU A 157 -6.26 -6.64 29.99
CA LEU A 157 -7.63 -6.38 30.41
C LEU A 157 -8.33 -7.63 30.96
N LEU A 158 -8.13 -8.81 30.36
CA LEU A 158 -8.66 -10.06 30.92
C LEU A 158 -8.10 -10.38 32.31
N VAL A 159 -6.80 -10.14 32.52
CA VAL A 159 -6.15 -10.34 33.83
C VAL A 159 -6.72 -9.35 34.85
N ILE A 160 -6.79 -8.06 34.51
CA ILE A 160 -7.36 -7.02 35.39
C ILE A 160 -8.83 -7.34 35.71
N ALA A 161 -9.58 -7.82 34.73
CA ALA A 161 -10.97 -8.18 34.94
C ALA A 161 -11.15 -9.46 35.77
N ALA A 162 -10.17 -10.36 35.80
CA ALA A 162 -10.17 -11.53 36.67
C ALA A 162 -9.84 -11.17 38.12
N GLU A 163 -9.10 -10.07 38.38
CA GLU A 163 -8.94 -9.50 39.75
C GLU A 163 -10.32 -9.21 40.39
N HIS A 164 -11.39 -9.08 39.58
CA HIS A 164 -12.76 -8.88 40.06
C HIS A 164 -13.28 -10.04 40.94
N GLU A 165 -12.76 -11.25 40.76
CA GLU A 165 -13.16 -12.42 41.56
C GLU A 165 -12.60 -12.36 42.99
N GLU A 166 -11.58 -11.51 43.23
CA GLU A 166 -10.90 -11.33 44.54
C GLU A 166 -11.16 -9.95 45.17
N GLY A 167 -11.65 -8.96 44.41
CA GLY A 167 -11.94 -7.58 44.85
C GLY A 167 -12.43 -6.68 43.72
N GLU A 168 -12.49 -5.35 43.89
CA GLU A 168 -12.73 -4.45 42.74
C GLU A 168 -11.40 -4.19 42.00
N PRO A 169 -11.34 -4.31 40.65
CA PRO A 169 -10.10 -4.08 39.91
C PRO A 169 -9.55 -2.67 40.11
N ASP A 170 -8.23 -2.52 40.09
CA ASP A 170 -7.58 -1.21 40.23
C ASP A 170 -8.00 -0.24 39.09
N PRO A 171 -8.68 0.89 39.41
CA PRO A 171 -9.12 1.86 38.42
C PRO A 171 -7.98 2.44 37.57
N ALA A 172 -6.78 2.62 38.16
CA ALA A 172 -5.63 3.16 37.45
C ALA A 172 -5.09 2.17 36.42
N LYS A 173 -5.02 0.88 36.76
CA LYS A 173 -4.63 -0.18 35.81
C LYS A 173 -5.64 -0.29 34.67
N ALA A 174 -6.94 -0.29 34.98
CA ALA A 174 -8.01 -0.38 34.00
C ALA A 174 -7.96 0.80 33.01
N HIS A 175 -7.85 2.03 33.52
CA HIS A 175 -7.76 3.24 32.70
C HIS A 175 -6.50 3.23 31.80
N LEU A 176 -5.34 2.85 32.34
CA LEU A 176 -4.09 2.79 31.57
C LEU A 176 -4.15 1.75 30.45
N ALA A 177 -4.66 0.55 30.74
CA ALA A 177 -4.78 -0.53 29.76
C ALA A 177 -5.79 -0.16 28.65
N LEU A 178 -6.94 0.40 29.00
CA LEU A 178 -7.95 0.86 28.03
C LEU A 178 -7.45 2.03 27.17
N SER A 179 -6.72 2.98 27.76
CA SER A 179 -6.12 4.10 27.03
C SER A 179 -5.05 3.62 26.06
N THR A 180 -4.18 2.70 26.52
CA THR A 180 -3.14 2.10 25.67
C THR A 180 -3.77 1.31 24.53
N LEU A 181 -4.77 0.48 24.80
CA LEU A 181 -5.51 -0.27 23.79
C LEU A 181 -6.13 0.67 22.75
N THR A 182 -6.82 1.72 23.19
CA THR A 182 -7.48 2.71 22.33
C THR A 182 -6.48 3.39 21.41
N ASN A 183 -5.37 3.91 21.95
CA ASN A 183 -4.36 4.61 21.16
C ASN A 183 -3.71 3.68 20.11
N ARG A 184 -3.47 2.41 20.46
CA ARG A 184 -2.95 1.42 19.51
C ARG A 184 -3.95 1.09 18.40
N PHE A 185 -5.22 1.00 18.75
CA PHE A 185 -6.30 0.77 17.80
C PHE A 185 -6.52 1.96 16.85
N GLU A 186 -6.55 3.19 17.36
CA GLU A 186 -6.68 4.40 16.54
C GLU A 186 -5.54 4.52 15.53
N ALA A 187 -4.30 4.26 15.96
CA ALA A 187 -3.14 4.21 15.07
C ALA A 187 -3.28 3.13 13.98
N LEU A 188 -3.78 1.94 14.33
CA LEU A 188 -4.05 0.87 13.36
C LEU A 188 -5.13 1.30 12.34
N ALA A 189 -6.23 1.87 12.81
CA ALA A 189 -7.35 2.28 11.97
C ALA A 189 -6.95 3.39 10.97
N GLU A 190 -6.22 4.40 11.44
CA GLU A 190 -5.73 5.49 10.58
C GLU A 190 -4.73 4.98 9.54
N ASN A 191 -3.80 4.11 9.92
CA ASN A 191 -2.87 3.53 8.97
C ASN A 191 -3.58 2.65 7.92
N ALA A 192 -4.61 1.89 8.33
CA ALA A 192 -5.41 1.09 7.39
C ALA A 192 -6.17 2.00 6.40
N ARG A 193 -6.75 3.10 6.88
CA ARG A 193 -7.44 4.09 6.03
C ARG A 193 -6.49 4.74 5.03
N ALA A 194 -5.32 5.18 5.47
CA ALA A 194 -4.29 5.77 4.62
C ALA A 194 -3.80 4.78 3.55
N PHE A 195 -3.59 3.52 3.94
CA PHE A 195 -3.23 2.45 3.01
C PHE A 195 -4.26 2.28 1.91
N MET A 196 -5.54 2.17 2.26
CA MET A 196 -6.63 2.01 1.28
C MET A 196 -6.71 3.18 0.32
N GLY A 197 -6.53 4.41 0.81
CA GLY A 197 -6.44 5.59 -0.04
C GLY A 197 -5.26 5.53 -1.01
N SER A 198 -4.09 5.03 -0.57
CA SER A 198 -2.90 4.90 -1.43
C SER A 198 -3.05 3.84 -2.52
N LEU A 199 -3.69 2.72 -2.20
CA LEU A 199 -3.94 1.61 -3.10
C LEU A 199 -4.88 2.02 -4.24
N GLN A 200 -6.00 2.66 -3.88
CA GLN A 200 -6.98 3.16 -4.84
C GLN A 200 -6.35 4.18 -5.80
N ARG A 201 -5.59 5.14 -5.27
CA ARG A 201 -4.88 6.13 -6.10
C ARG A 201 -3.91 5.46 -7.09
N THR A 202 -3.21 4.41 -6.70
CA THR A 202 -2.26 3.74 -7.60
C THR A 202 -2.96 2.96 -8.71
N ILE A 203 -4.10 2.35 -8.41
CA ILE A 203 -4.94 1.67 -9.40
C ILE A 203 -5.51 2.68 -10.40
N ASP A 204 -5.95 3.84 -9.91
CA ASP A 204 -6.58 4.89 -10.72
C ASP A 204 -5.57 5.73 -11.53
N LEU A 205 -4.29 5.74 -11.14
CA LEU A 205 -3.27 6.58 -11.79
C LEU A 205 -2.83 6.01 -13.15
N HIS A 206 -3.47 6.52 -14.20
CA HIS A 206 -2.96 6.46 -15.56
C HIS A 206 -1.81 7.45 -15.75
N GLY A 207 -0.55 6.99 -15.74
CA GLY A 207 0.61 7.81 -16.18
C GLY A 207 1.79 7.95 -15.22
N VAL A 208 1.93 7.07 -14.21
CA VAL A 208 3.13 7.03 -13.36
C VAL A 208 4.36 6.56 -14.16
N GLU A 209 5.51 7.17 -13.91
CA GLU A 209 6.80 6.69 -14.42
C GLU A 209 7.06 5.24 -13.97
N VAL A 210 7.61 4.42 -14.87
CA VAL A 210 7.78 2.97 -14.66
C VAL A 210 8.62 2.70 -13.41
N GLU A 211 9.68 3.47 -13.15
CA GLU A 211 10.52 3.31 -11.96
C GLU A 211 9.75 3.55 -10.66
N VAL A 212 8.91 4.59 -10.59
CA VAL A 212 8.10 4.93 -9.41
C VAL A 212 7.06 3.84 -9.13
N PHE A 213 6.46 3.30 -10.19
CA PHE A 213 5.52 2.19 -10.07
C PHE A 213 6.18 0.90 -9.58
N LEU A 214 7.37 0.55 -10.10
CA LEU A 214 8.09 -0.65 -9.70
C LEU A 214 8.53 -0.61 -8.23
N ALA A 215 9.09 0.52 -7.77
CA ALA A 215 9.47 0.70 -6.37
C ALA A 215 8.25 0.62 -5.43
N TYR A 216 7.09 1.12 -5.86
CA TYR A 216 5.84 0.99 -5.11
C TYR A 216 5.31 -0.46 -5.12
N LYS A 217 5.38 -1.17 -6.26
CA LYS A 217 4.93 -2.56 -6.40
C LYS A 217 5.63 -3.50 -5.41
N ASP A 218 6.96 -3.44 -5.32
CA ASP A 218 7.72 -4.34 -4.45
C ASP A 218 7.41 -4.12 -2.97
N ARG A 219 7.28 -2.84 -2.57
CA ARG A 219 6.83 -2.48 -1.22
C ARG A 219 5.40 -2.93 -0.95
N LEU A 220 4.51 -2.76 -1.92
CA LEU A 220 3.10 -3.12 -1.79
C LEU A 220 2.88 -4.63 -1.67
N ILE A 221 3.62 -5.45 -2.44
CA ILE A 221 3.51 -6.91 -2.38
C ILE A 221 4.02 -7.44 -1.04
N GLN A 222 5.24 -7.05 -0.62
CA GLN A 222 5.79 -7.44 0.68
C GLN A 222 4.86 -7.03 1.84
N TYR A 223 4.24 -5.85 1.68
CA TYR A 223 3.30 -5.31 2.64
C TYR A 223 1.98 -6.11 2.70
N LEU A 224 1.36 -6.38 1.54
CA LEU A 224 0.13 -7.16 1.43
C LEU A 224 0.30 -8.55 2.05
N GLU A 225 1.39 -9.25 1.72
CA GLU A 225 1.65 -10.59 2.24
C GLU A 225 1.76 -10.60 3.77
N ARG A 226 2.56 -9.69 4.35
CA ARG A 226 2.78 -9.67 5.80
C ARG A 226 1.57 -9.16 6.57
N PHE A 227 1.00 -8.02 6.20
CA PHE A 227 -0.09 -7.42 6.96
C PHE A 227 -1.38 -8.23 6.85
N ILE A 228 -1.73 -8.75 5.68
CA ILE A 228 -2.93 -9.58 5.54
C ILE A 228 -2.78 -10.88 6.33
N GLN A 229 -1.60 -11.49 6.33
CA GLN A 229 -1.34 -12.67 7.14
C GLN A 229 -1.48 -12.37 8.64
N ASP A 230 -0.90 -11.27 9.12
CA ASP A 230 -1.02 -10.85 10.52
C ASP A 230 -2.46 -10.49 10.87
N LEU A 231 -3.20 -9.83 9.99
CA LEU A 231 -4.61 -9.49 10.18
C LEU A 231 -5.50 -10.75 10.24
N ILE A 232 -5.24 -11.77 9.42
CA ILE A 232 -5.95 -13.05 9.47
C ILE A 232 -5.66 -13.77 10.79
N THR A 233 -4.38 -13.82 11.18
CA THR A 233 -3.93 -14.63 12.31
C THR A 233 -4.26 -13.96 13.65
N LEU A 234 -3.87 -12.69 13.80
CA LEU A 234 -4.07 -11.91 15.03
C LEU A 234 -5.48 -11.33 15.10
N GLY A 235 -6.12 -10.98 13.98
CA GLY A 235 -7.50 -10.45 13.98
C GLY A 235 -8.51 -11.45 14.53
N GLY A 236 -8.42 -12.74 14.16
CA GLY A 236 -9.25 -13.78 14.75
C GLY A 236 -9.00 -13.99 16.24
N ARG A 237 -7.73 -13.84 16.67
CA ARG A 237 -7.37 -13.88 18.10
C ARG A 237 -7.93 -12.69 18.88
N ILE A 238 -7.87 -11.50 18.30
CA ILE A 238 -8.44 -10.27 18.87
C ILE A 238 -9.96 -10.40 19.01
N ALA A 239 -10.65 -10.85 17.96
CA ALA A 239 -12.10 -11.06 17.98
C ALA A 239 -12.52 -12.00 19.11
N ARG A 240 -11.79 -13.11 19.34
CA ARG A 240 -12.06 -14.02 20.45
C ARG A 240 -11.80 -13.38 21.82
N LEU A 241 -10.70 -12.64 21.99
CA LEU A 241 -10.43 -11.94 23.27
C LEU A 241 -11.48 -10.88 23.58
N ILE A 242 -12.00 -10.18 22.56
CA ILE A 242 -13.13 -9.26 22.70
C ILE A 242 -14.38 -10.02 23.15
N GLY A 243 -14.70 -11.14 22.49
CA GLY A 243 -15.83 -12.00 22.86
C GLY A 243 -15.74 -12.53 24.30
N GLU A 244 -14.55 -13.00 24.72
CA GLU A 244 -14.29 -13.44 26.09
C GLU A 244 -14.56 -12.33 27.12
N LEU A 245 -14.15 -11.09 26.82
CA LEU A 245 -14.41 -9.92 27.68
C LEU A 245 -15.90 -9.53 27.73
N GLU A 246 -16.60 -9.61 26.59
CA GLU A 246 -18.02 -9.25 26.46
C GLU A 246 -18.95 -10.29 27.10
N GLU A 247 -18.75 -11.59 26.85
CA GLU A 247 -19.57 -12.68 27.40
C GLU A 247 -19.55 -12.73 28.93
N GLN A 248 -18.43 -12.33 29.53
CA GLN A 248 -18.27 -12.31 30.99
C GLN A 248 -18.86 -11.05 31.65
N GLY A 249 -19.44 -10.12 30.87
CA GLY A 249 -19.95 -8.84 31.37
C GLY A 249 -18.87 -7.91 31.96
N ARG A 250 -17.59 -8.27 31.77
CA ARG A 250 -16.44 -7.63 32.40
C ARG A 250 -16.11 -6.28 31.79
N VAL A 251 -16.39 -6.08 30.51
CA VAL A 251 -16.17 -4.81 29.80
C VAL A 251 -16.88 -3.67 30.51
N GLY A 252 -18.16 -3.83 30.87
CA GLY A 252 -18.95 -2.77 31.49
C GLY A 252 -18.32 -2.24 32.79
N VAL A 253 -17.73 -3.13 33.59
CA VAL A 253 -17.02 -2.76 34.83
C VAL A 253 -15.74 -1.98 34.52
N LEU A 254 -14.91 -2.47 33.61
CA LEU A 254 -13.65 -1.82 33.24
C LEU A 254 -13.89 -0.40 32.66
N LEU A 255 -14.90 -0.25 31.81
CA LEU A 255 -15.25 1.04 31.22
C LEU A 255 -15.74 2.04 32.29
N ARG A 256 -16.51 1.57 33.28
CA ARG A 256 -16.98 2.40 34.40
C ARG A 256 -15.81 2.87 35.27
N LEU A 257 -14.89 1.97 35.62
CA LEU A 257 -13.69 2.29 36.39
C LEU A 257 -12.80 3.31 35.67
N ALA A 258 -12.62 3.15 34.36
CA ALA A 258 -11.86 4.10 33.55
C ALA A 258 -12.55 5.47 33.43
N ALA A 259 -13.88 5.49 33.34
CA ALA A 259 -14.68 6.72 33.30
C ALA A 259 -14.63 7.49 34.63
N ALA A 260 -14.81 6.80 35.76
CA ALA A 260 -14.72 7.38 37.09
C ALA A 260 -13.32 7.98 37.34
N ARG A 261 -12.26 7.29 36.91
CA ARG A 261 -10.88 7.79 37.01
C ARG A 261 -10.64 9.06 36.19
N GLU A 262 -11.19 9.14 34.98
CA GLU A 262 -11.08 10.31 34.11
C GLU A 262 -11.89 11.50 34.62
N ALA A 263 -13.02 11.24 35.30
CA ALA A 263 -13.86 12.26 35.90
C ALA A 263 -13.38 12.72 37.29
N ALA A 264 -12.34 12.10 37.86
CA ALA A 264 -11.89 12.36 39.24
C ALA A 264 -11.42 13.81 39.49
N ASP A 265 -10.97 14.51 38.44
CA ASP A 265 -10.52 15.90 38.49
C ASP A 265 -11.65 16.91 38.16
N ALA A 266 -12.89 16.44 37.95
CA ALA A 266 -14.03 17.30 37.68
C ALA A 266 -14.49 18.05 38.94
N ALA A 267 -15.06 19.25 38.75
CA ALA A 267 -15.64 20.00 39.85
C ALA A 267 -16.80 19.20 40.50
N PRO A 268 -17.02 19.31 41.83
CA PRO A 268 -17.99 18.47 42.55
C PRO A 268 -19.43 18.57 42.03
N ASP A 269 -19.80 19.71 41.47
CA ASP A 269 -21.09 20.01 40.84
C ASP A 269 -21.24 19.43 39.42
N GLU A 270 -20.13 19.06 38.77
CA GLU A 270 -20.12 18.46 37.44
C GLU A 270 -19.75 16.97 37.42
N ALA A 271 -19.34 16.41 38.56
CA ALA A 271 -18.73 15.08 38.66
C ALA A 271 -19.60 13.95 38.04
N GLU A 272 -20.89 13.91 38.36
CA GLU A 272 -21.82 12.88 37.85
C GLU A 272 -22.03 13.01 36.32
N SER A 273 -22.12 14.25 35.83
CA SER A 273 -22.22 14.54 34.39
C SER A 273 -20.91 14.24 33.64
N ALA A 274 -19.77 14.49 34.26
CA ALA A 274 -18.46 14.18 33.71
C ALA A 274 -18.23 12.67 33.58
N GLU A 275 -18.59 11.90 34.61
CA GLU A 275 -18.48 10.44 34.61
C GLU A 275 -19.39 9.82 33.54
N ALA A 276 -20.67 10.24 33.46
CA ALA A 276 -21.59 9.74 32.44
C ALA A 276 -21.09 10.02 31.01
N ARG A 277 -20.54 11.20 30.75
CA ARG A 277 -19.93 11.56 29.45
C ARG A 277 -18.68 10.73 29.16
N ALA A 278 -17.83 10.49 30.16
CA ALA A 278 -16.65 9.65 30.01
C ALA A 278 -17.05 8.19 29.71
N GLN A 279 -18.04 7.66 30.42
CA GLN A 279 -18.55 6.31 30.21
C GLN A 279 -19.14 6.14 28.80
N ALA A 280 -19.92 7.11 28.32
CA ALA A 280 -20.44 7.09 26.94
C ALA A 280 -19.32 7.10 25.89
N ARG A 281 -18.25 7.90 26.10
CA ARG A 281 -17.08 7.90 25.20
C ARG A 281 -16.33 6.57 25.21
N TRP A 282 -16.12 5.99 26.38
CA TRP A 282 -15.47 4.68 26.53
C TRP A 282 -16.29 3.56 25.88
N ALA A 283 -17.61 3.57 26.06
CA ALA A 283 -18.52 2.64 25.39
C ALA A 283 -18.48 2.78 23.87
N ALA A 284 -18.47 4.01 23.34
CA ALA A 284 -18.36 4.24 21.90
C ALA A 284 -17.02 3.76 21.33
N LYS A 285 -15.91 4.02 22.03
CA LYS A 285 -14.57 3.53 21.67
C LYS A 285 -14.52 2.00 21.64
N TRP A 286 -15.05 1.35 22.67
CA TRP A 286 -15.13 -0.11 22.73
C TRP A 286 -15.99 -0.68 21.60
N ALA A 287 -17.18 -0.12 21.36
CA ALA A 287 -18.05 -0.54 20.28
C ALA A 287 -17.38 -0.40 18.90
N GLY A 288 -16.63 0.69 18.68
CA GLY A 288 -15.84 0.88 17.46
C GLY A 288 -14.73 -0.16 17.28
N LEU A 289 -14.02 -0.49 18.37
CA LEU A 289 -13.01 -1.56 18.38
C LEU A 289 -13.65 -2.92 18.10
N SER A 290 -14.73 -3.27 18.79
CA SER A 290 -15.46 -4.53 18.63
C SER A 290 -15.95 -4.69 17.19
N ALA A 291 -16.65 -3.69 16.63
CA ALA A 291 -17.14 -3.70 15.25
C ALA A 291 -16.02 -3.77 14.19
N TRP A 292 -14.80 -3.36 14.53
CA TRP A 292 -13.68 -3.46 13.61
C TRP A 292 -13.21 -4.90 13.40
N PHE A 293 -13.25 -5.73 14.46
CA PHE A 293 -12.75 -7.11 14.44
C PHE A 293 -13.87 -8.18 14.38
N VAL A 294 -15.00 -7.94 15.04
CA VAL A 294 -16.12 -8.88 15.18
C VAL A 294 -17.20 -8.57 14.14
N SER A 295 -17.68 -9.60 13.43
CA SER A 295 -18.84 -9.47 12.53
C SER A 295 -20.11 -9.69 13.35
N ALA A 296 -21.06 -8.76 13.28
CA ALA A 296 -22.31 -8.81 14.05
C ALA A 296 -23.48 -8.34 13.16
N ASP A 297 -24.69 -8.86 13.45
CA ASP A 297 -25.94 -8.45 12.80
C ASP A 297 -25.92 -8.48 11.26
N GLY A 298 -25.28 -9.50 10.68
CA GLY A 298 -25.14 -9.64 9.23
C GLY A 298 -24.21 -8.60 8.58
N ARG A 299 -23.56 -7.71 9.35
CA ARG A 299 -22.54 -6.78 8.88
C ARG A 299 -21.17 -7.41 9.01
N GLU A 300 -20.38 -7.26 7.94
CA GLU A 300 -18.99 -7.71 7.93
C GLU A 300 -18.12 -6.79 8.82
N SER A 301 -17.17 -7.37 9.56
CA SER A 301 -16.18 -6.57 10.29
C SER A 301 -15.29 -5.78 9.35
N GLN A 302 -14.79 -4.62 9.81
CA GLN A 302 -13.91 -3.78 8.99
C GLN A 302 -12.62 -4.51 8.61
N ALA A 303 -12.07 -5.34 9.50
CA ALA A 303 -10.94 -6.20 9.19
C ALA A 303 -11.21 -7.13 8.00
N ARG A 304 -12.42 -7.70 7.91
CA ARG A 304 -12.83 -8.59 6.82
C ARG A 304 -13.03 -7.83 5.50
N LEU A 305 -13.66 -6.66 5.55
CA LEU A 305 -13.80 -5.78 4.39
C LEU A 305 -12.44 -5.30 3.86
N LEU A 306 -11.54 -4.92 4.77
CA LEU A 306 -10.18 -4.51 4.45
C LEU A 306 -9.42 -5.63 3.73
N ARG A 307 -9.48 -6.85 4.27
CA ARG A 307 -8.90 -8.05 3.65
C ARG A 307 -9.45 -8.29 2.25
N GLY A 308 -10.78 -8.27 2.10
CA GLY A 308 -11.44 -8.51 0.82
C GLY A 308 -11.00 -7.50 -0.25
N ARG A 309 -10.95 -6.21 0.10
CA ARG A 309 -10.48 -5.17 -0.82
C ARG A 309 -8.99 -5.29 -1.14
N ALA A 310 -8.16 -5.64 -0.16
CA ALA A 310 -6.72 -5.79 -0.36
C ALA A 310 -6.41 -6.95 -1.32
N LEU A 311 -7.08 -8.10 -1.14
CA LEU A 311 -6.97 -9.25 -2.06
C LEU A 311 -7.54 -8.91 -3.46
N GLY A 312 -8.67 -8.21 -3.52
CA GLY A 312 -9.30 -7.77 -4.77
C GLY A 312 -8.47 -6.74 -5.56
N ALA A 313 -7.53 -6.05 -4.91
CA ALA A 313 -6.62 -5.12 -5.56
C ALA A 313 -5.46 -5.80 -6.29
N ILE A 314 -5.09 -7.04 -5.91
CA ILE A 314 -3.98 -7.77 -6.53
C ILE A 314 -4.21 -7.98 -8.04
N PRO A 315 -5.37 -8.50 -8.50
CA PRO A 315 -5.67 -8.62 -9.93
C PRO A 315 -5.65 -7.27 -10.68
N GLN A 316 -6.10 -6.20 -10.02
CA GLN A 316 -6.15 -4.86 -10.61
C GLN A 316 -4.73 -4.31 -10.83
N LEU A 317 -3.84 -4.50 -9.87
CA LEU A 317 -2.42 -4.16 -10.01
C LEU A 317 -1.74 -4.96 -11.12
N LEU A 318 -2.05 -6.26 -11.24
CA LEU A 318 -1.54 -7.10 -12.34
C LEU A 318 -2.04 -6.60 -13.70
N ALA A 319 -3.29 -6.12 -13.80
CA ALA A 319 -3.81 -5.52 -15.01
C ALA A 319 -3.04 -4.23 -15.39
N VAL A 320 -2.71 -3.38 -14.41
CA VAL A 320 -1.88 -2.18 -14.62
C VAL A 320 -0.46 -2.55 -15.06
N VAL A 321 0.17 -3.55 -14.43
CA VAL A 321 1.48 -4.08 -14.86
C VAL A 321 1.42 -4.56 -16.31
N ARG A 322 0.36 -5.30 -16.67
CA ARG A 322 0.17 -5.79 -18.05
C ARG A 322 0.04 -4.63 -19.02
N GLN A 323 -0.75 -3.61 -18.69
CA GLN A 323 -0.90 -2.41 -19.52
C GLN A 323 0.45 -1.67 -19.69
N LEU A 324 1.23 -1.55 -18.62
CA LEU A 324 2.56 -0.94 -18.68
C LEU A 324 3.53 -1.75 -19.54
N ASN A 325 3.48 -3.07 -19.43
CA ASN A 325 4.29 -3.97 -20.25
C ASN A 325 3.85 -3.94 -21.72
N GLU A 326 2.55 -3.83 -22.01
CA GLU A 326 2.02 -3.66 -23.37
C GLU A 326 2.47 -2.33 -23.99
N ARG A 327 2.55 -1.24 -23.21
CA ARG A 327 3.16 0.03 -23.65
C ARG A 327 4.65 -0.13 -23.97
N ARG A 328 5.39 -0.81 -23.09
CA ARG A 328 6.84 -1.06 -23.26
C ARG A 328 7.14 -2.00 -24.43
N ALA A 329 6.28 -2.98 -24.68
CA ALA A 329 6.41 -3.96 -25.76
C ALA A 329 6.10 -3.39 -27.16
N GLY A 330 5.93 -2.06 -27.29
CA GLY A 330 5.94 -1.39 -28.59
C GLY A 330 4.59 -1.38 -29.32
N ARG A 331 3.46 -1.47 -28.59
CA ARG A 331 2.21 -0.99 -29.17
C ARG A 331 2.18 0.53 -29.07
N SER A 332 2.34 1.17 -30.23
CA SER A 332 2.20 2.61 -30.49
C SER A 332 1.14 3.25 -29.59
N ASP A 333 1.56 4.12 -28.67
CA ASP A 333 0.62 5.03 -28.01
C ASP A 333 0.18 6.05 -29.07
N ARG A 334 -0.90 5.72 -29.77
CA ARG A 334 -1.43 6.54 -30.86
C ARG A 334 -1.66 7.98 -30.43
N SER A 335 -2.01 8.22 -29.15
CA SER A 335 -2.20 9.58 -28.66
C SER A 335 -0.87 10.34 -28.54
N ALA A 336 0.17 9.69 -28.00
CA ALA A 336 1.51 10.27 -27.94
C ALA A 336 2.11 10.48 -29.35
N ASP A 337 1.89 9.51 -30.25
CA ASP A 337 2.34 9.57 -31.64
C ASP A 337 1.64 10.70 -32.40
N PHE A 338 0.32 10.85 -32.25
CA PHE A 338 -0.42 11.95 -32.88
C PHE A 338 -0.04 13.33 -32.30
N ARG A 339 0.25 13.44 -31.00
CA ARG A 339 0.76 14.71 -30.44
C ARG A 339 2.13 15.06 -30.98
N THR A 340 3.02 14.08 -31.08
CA THR A 340 4.36 14.26 -31.67
C THR A 340 4.25 14.67 -33.14
N LEU A 341 3.37 13.99 -33.89
CA LEU A 341 3.08 14.33 -35.28
C LEU A 341 2.52 15.75 -35.42
N ALA A 342 1.59 16.16 -34.55
CA ALA A 342 1.03 17.52 -34.56
C ALA A 342 2.09 18.59 -34.35
N ARG A 343 3.07 18.36 -33.45
CA ARG A 343 4.23 19.25 -33.27
C ARG A 343 5.08 19.32 -34.53
N TRP A 344 5.40 18.18 -35.14
CA TRP A 344 6.14 18.18 -36.41
C TRP A 344 5.40 18.89 -37.55
N PHE A 345 4.07 18.82 -37.60
CA PHE A 345 3.27 19.61 -38.54
C PHE A 345 3.30 21.11 -38.24
N ALA A 346 3.32 21.51 -36.96
CA ALA A 346 3.39 22.90 -36.53
C ALA A 346 4.78 23.52 -36.76
N GLU A 347 5.84 22.72 -36.61
CA GLU A 347 7.25 23.12 -36.79
C GLU A 347 7.73 22.98 -38.25
N ALA A 348 6.90 22.41 -39.13
CA ALA A 348 7.27 22.24 -40.53
C ALA A 348 7.43 23.61 -41.23
N PRO A 349 8.54 23.84 -41.95
CA PRO A 349 8.91 25.16 -42.46
C PRO A 349 7.97 25.70 -43.55
N ASP A 350 7.32 24.81 -44.31
CA ASP A 350 6.43 25.18 -45.41
C ASP A 350 5.33 24.12 -45.67
N ALA A 351 4.45 24.40 -46.63
CA ALA A 351 3.39 23.47 -47.03
C ALA A 351 3.95 22.18 -47.66
N GLU A 352 5.06 22.26 -48.38
CA GLU A 352 5.66 21.11 -49.06
C GLU A 352 6.23 20.10 -48.07
N ALA A 353 6.90 20.57 -47.02
CA ALA A 353 7.40 19.78 -45.91
C ALA A 353 6.27 19.07 -45.16
N ARG A 354 5.13 19.74 -44.95
CA ARG A 354 3.92 19.12 -44.37
C ARG A 354 3.37 18.01 -45.26
N HIS A 355 3.33 18.19 -46.58
CA HIS A 355 2.92 17.14 -47.52
C HIS A 355 3.90 15.96 -47.54
N ARG A 356 5.22 16.21 -47.48
CA ARG A 356 6.24 15.16 -47.36
C ARG A 356 6.11 14.38 -46.05
N LEU A 357 5.88 15.08 -44.93
CA LEU A 357 5.65 14.48 -43.62
C LEU A 357 4.38 13.62 -43.60
N TRP A 358 3.27 14.14 -44.15
CA TRP A 358 2.02 13.39 -44.32
C TRP A 358 2.25 12.10 -45.13
N ARG A 359 2.95 12.21 -46.26
CA ARG A 359 3.24 11.05 -47.11
C ARG A 359 4.07 9.99 -46.38
N ALA A 360 5.06 10.41 -45.60
CA ALA A 360 5.94 9.52 -44.85
C ALA A 360 5.22 8.79 -43.72
N VAL A 361 4.45 9.54 -42.91
CA VAL A 361 3.81 9.02 -41.70
C VAL A 361 2.64 8.10 -42.02
N PHE A 362 1.86 8.41 -43.05
CA PHE A 362 0.73 7.60 -43.48
C PHE A 362 1.08 6.55 -44.54
N GLY A 363 2.36 6.40 -44.87
CA GLY A 363 2.83 5.37 -45.79
C GLY A 363 2.22 5.49 -47.19
N LEU A 364 1.93 6.71 -47.67
CA LEU A 364 1.37 6.99 -49.00
C LEU A 364 2.43 6.85 -50.12
N TYR A 365 3.30 5.85 -49.98
CA TYR A 365 4.23 5.43 -51.01
C TYR A 365 3.54 4.41 -51.91
N PRO A 366 3.81 4.41 -53.22
CA PRO A 366 3.38 3.32 -54.07
C PRO A 366 3.98 2.01 -53.54
N ALA A 367 3.13 1.09 -53.10
CA ALA A 367 3.55 -0.24 -52.66
C ALA A 367 4.10 -1.01 -53.86
N ARG A 368 5.41 -1.26 -53.88
CA ARG A 368 6.03 -2.17 -54.84
C ARG A 368 5.95 -3.57 -54.26
N HIS A 369 5.03 -4.37 -54.77
CA HIS A 369 4.94 -5.79 -54.43
C HIS A 369 6.01 -6.54 -55.23
N LEU A 370 7.09 -6.92 -54.55
CA LEU A 370 8.08 -7.85 -55.10
C LEU A 370 7.61 -9.27 -54.78
N THR A 371 7.37 -10.07 -55.81
CA THR A 371 7.04 -11.49 -55.67
C THR A 371 8.30 -12.32 -55.77
N VAL A 372 8.48 -13.27 -54.84
CA VAL A 372 9.51 -14.31 -54.92
C VAL A 372 8.94 -15.47 -55.72
N ASP A 373 9.69 -15.99 -56.68
CA ASP A 373 9.28 -17.16 -57.47
C ASP A 373 9.36 -18.47 -56.65
N ALA A 374 8.75 -19.53 -57.20
CA ALA A 374 8.65 -20.82 -56.52
C ALA A 374 10.02 -21.49 -56.33
N ASP A 375 10.93 -21.32 -57.29
CA ASP A 375 12.26 -21.92 -57.26
C ASP A 375 13.11 -21.30 -56.14
N THR A 376 13.07 -19.97 -55.99
CA THR A 376 13.73 -19.26 -54.90
C THR A 376 13.16 -19.65 -53.53
N LEU A 377 11.85 -19.89 -53.43
CA LEU A 377 11.24 -20.37 -52.19
C LEU A 377 11.66 -21.80 -51.86
N ALA A 378 11.74 -22.68 -52.86
CA ALA A 378 12.21 -24.05 -52.69
C ALA A 378 13.68 -24.08 -52.23
N ASP A 379 14.53 -23.25 -52.83
CA ASP A 379 15.93 -23.12 -52.46
C ASP A 379 16.12 -22.63 -51.01
N ARG A 380 15.32 -21.65 -50.58
CA ARG A 380 15.33 -21.17 -49.18
C ARG A 380 14.81 -22.19 -48.19
N ALA A 381 13.86 -23.03 -48.59
CA ALA A 381 13.37 -24.12 -47.75
C ALA A 381 14.41 -25.23 -47.61
N ALA A 382 15.12 -25.55 -48.69
CA ALA A 382 16.22 -26.53 -48.69
C ALA A 382 17.47 -26.02 -47.96
N ARG A 383 17.75 -24.71 -48.08
CA ARG A 383 18.92 -24.04 -47.49
C ARG A 383 18.47 -22.78 -46.72
N PRO A 384 17.98 -22.96 -45.48
CA PRO A 384 17.50 -21.84 -44.68
C PRO A 384 18.65 -20.90 -44.31
N VAL A 385 18.44 -19.61 -44.53
CA VAL A 385 19.37 -18.55 -44.12
C VAL A 385 19.14 -18.22 -42.65
N ALA A 386 20.18 -18.26 -41.82
CA ALA A 386 20.07 -17.93 -40.40
C ALA A 386 19.66 -16.47 -40.21
N ALA A 387 18.81 -16.19 -39.22
CA ALA A 387 18.30 -14.85 -38.94
C ALA A 387 19.39 -13.84 -38.54
N SER A 388 20.58 -14.32 -38.15
CA SER A 388 21.75 -13.51 -37.81
C SER A 388 22.63 -13.17 -39.03
N THR A 389 22.30 -13.65 -40.23
CA THR A 389 23.10 -13.40 -41.44
C THR A 389 23.00 -11.92 -41.83
N PRO A 390 24.11 -11.18 -41.94
CA PRO A 390 24.10 -9.80 -42.39
C PRO A 390 23.49 -9.66 -43.78
N TRP A 391 22.70 -8.59 -44.02
CA TRP A 391 22.00 -8.39 -45.30
C TRP A 391 22.93 -8.39 -46.52
N ALA A 392 24.12 -7.80 -46.38
CA ALA A 392 25.11 -7.72 -47.46
C ALA A 392 25.70 -9.09 -47.84
N GLU A 393 25.63 -10.07 -46.93
CA GLU A 393 26.17 -11.42 -47.11
C GLU A 393 25.07 -12.44 -47.44
N ALA A 394 23.80 -12.05 -47.36
CA ALA A 394 22.67 -12.88 -47.71
C ALA A 394 22.53 -13.04 -49.23
N GLU A 395 22.06 -14.21 -49.67
CA GLU A 395 21.89 -14.48 -51.10
C GLU A 395 20.86 -13.51 -51.73
N PRO A 396 21.24 -12.76 -52.77
CA PRO A 396 20.40 -11.71 -53.32
C PRO A 396 19.21 -12.30 -54.09
N LEU A 397 18.05 -11.66 -53.95
CA LEU A 397 16.88 -12.01 -54.77
C LEU A 397 17.14 -11.63 -56.23
N ARG A 398 17.12 -12.61 -57.14
CA ARG A 398 17.23 -12.36 -58.58
C ARG A 398 15.88 -11.87 -59.10
N ILE A 399 15.84 -10.63 -59.55
CA ILE A 399 14.63 -10.03 -60.14
C ILE A 399 14.79 -10.03 -61.66
N SER A 400 13.79 -10.58 -62.38
CA SER A 400 13.79 -10.57 -63.85
C SER A 400 13.90 -9.14 -64.42
N PRO A 401 14.80 -8.88 -65.39
CA PRO A 401 14.91 -7.58 -66.05
C PRO A 401 13.63 -7.13 -66.78
N GLN A 402 12.74 -8.06 -67.13
CA GLN A 402 11.46 -7.75 -67.79
C GLN A 402 10.56 -6.86 -66.92
N LEU A 403 10.72 -6.91 -65.59
CA LEU A 403 10.03 -6.03 -64.63
C LEU A 403 10.32 -4.54 -64.87
N ARG A 404 11.51 -4.20 -65.39
CA ARG A 404 11.91 -2.82 -65.72
C ARG A 404 11.53 -2.41 -67.15
N ARG A 405 11.41 -3.36 -68.09
CA ARG A 405 11.18 -3.07 -69.52
C ARG A 405 9.71 -2.98 -69.90
N THR A 406 8.84 -3.83 -69.35
CA THR A 406 7.42 -3.90 -69.77
C THR A 406 6.43 -3.73 -68.61
N GLY A 407 6.92 -3.73 -67.37
CA GLY A 407 6.07 -3.59 -66.17
C GLY A 407 5.09 -4.74 -65.96
N SER A 408 5.17 -5.81 -66.75
CA SER A 408 4.28 -6.96 -66.71
C SER A 408 5.03 -8.24 -66.32
N TYR A 409 4.38 -9.04 -65.48
CA TYR A 409 4.79 -10.40 -65.12
C TYR A 409 3.87 -11.39 -65.86
N GLU A 410 4.38 -12.59 -66.20
CA GLU A 410 3.56 -13.70 -66.70
C GLU A 410 2.48 -14.08 -65.67
N ARG A 411 1.21 -13.88 -66.05
CA ARG A 411 -0.04 -14.26 -65.35
C ARG A 411 0.02 -14.39 -63.81
N ARG A 412 -0.56 -13.37 -63.16
CA ARG A 412 -1.03 -13.40 -61.77
C ARG A 412 -1.71 -14.74 -61.41
N GLY A 413 -1.12 -15.47 -60.47
CA GLY A 413 -1.89 -16.39 -59.65
C GLY A 413 -2.95 -15.61 -58.85
N LYS A 414 -4.16 -16.15 -58.75
CA LYS A 414 -5.28 -15.54 -58.01
C LYS A 414 -4.86 -15.24 -56.56
N PRO A 415 -5.21 -14.07 -55.98
CA PRO A 415 -4.90 -13.80 -54.57
C PRO A 415 -5.43 -14.92 -53.68
N ARG A 416 -4.62 -15.39 -52.73
CA ARG A 416 -5.04 -16.40 -51.75
C ARG A 416 -6.26 -15.86 -51.00
N ARG A 417 -7.41 -16.53 -51.17
CA ARG A 417 -8.61 -16.24 -50.39
C ARG A 417 -8.27 -16.39 -48.90
N VAL A 418 -8.87 -15.53 -48.07
CA VAL A 418 -8.84 -15.67 -46.61
C VAL A 418 -9.19 -17.12 -46.30
N GLN A 419 -8.26 -17.82 -45.66
CA GLN A 419 -8.41 -19.23 -45.37
C GLN A 419 -9.58 -19.37 -44.40
N ASP A 420 -10.62 -20.10 -44.79
CA ASP A 420 -11.75 -20.34 -43.91
C ASP A 420 -11.25 -21.16 -42.72
N ARG A 421 -11.32 -20.57 -41.53
CA ARG A 421 -10.91 -21.18 -40.26
C ARG A 421 -12.11 -21.76 -39.50
N SER A 422 -13.27 -21.88 -40.14
CA SER A 422 -14.48 -22.48 -39.57
C SER A 422 -14.19 -23.85 -38.96
N GLU A 423 -13.47 -24.73 -39.67
CA GLU A 423 -13.11 -26.06 -39.17
C GLU A 423 -12.16 -26.02 -37.97
N GLN A 424 -11.18 -25.11 -37.98
CA GLN A 424 -10.23 -24.96 -36.87
C GLN A 424 -10.92 -24.42 -35.61
N ARG A 425 -11.86 -23.49 -35.79
CA ARG A 425 -12.72 -22.99 -34.70
C ARG A 425 -13.65 -24.08 -34.17
N ARG A 426 -14.24 -24.90 -35.07
CA ARG A 426 -15.08 -26.03 -34.68
C ARG A 426 -14.27 -27.05 -33.87
N ARG A 427 -13.07 -27.39 -34.32
CA ARG A 427 -12.16 -28.31 -33.61
C ARG A 427 -11.76 -27.80 -32.22
N LEU A 428 -11.49 -26.49 -32.08
CA LEU A 428 -11.20 -25.90 -30.76
C LEU A 428 -12.43 -25.92 -29.84
N ALA A 429 -13.63 -25.68 -30.38
CA ALA A 429 -14.87 -25.77 -29.60
C ALA A 429 -15.16 -27.22 -29.17
N GLU A 430 -14.92 -28.22 -30.04
CA GLU A 430 -15.02 -29.64 -29.71
C GLU A 430 -14.03 -30.03 -28.59
N ILE A 431 -12.78 -29.54 -28.64
CA ILE A 431 -11.79 -29.77 -27.58
C ILE A 431 -12.26 -29.17 -26.25
N ALA A 432 -12.75 -27.92 -26.25
CA ALA A 432 -13.21 -27.25 -25.05
C ALA A 432 -14.44 -27.93 -24.44
N ALA A 433 -15.39 -28.38 -25.27
CA ALA A 433 -16.54 -29.16 -24.85
C ALA A 433 -16.10 -30.47 -24.20
N LYS A 434 -15.19 -31.21 -24.84
CA LYS A 434 -14.64 -32.45 -24.30
C LYS A 434 -13.93 -32.24 -22.97
N GLN A 435 -13.12 -31.19 -22.83
CA GLN A 435 -12.47 -30.85 -21.56
C GLN A 435 -13.47 -30.54 -20.46
N THR A 436 -14.57 -29.86 -20.80
CA THR A 436 -15.63 -29.52 -19.84
C THR A 436 -16.35 -30.79 -19.36
N GLU A 437 -16.65 -31.71 -20.28
CA GLU A 437 -17.21 -33.03 -19.97
C GLU A 437 -16.27 -33.89 -19.11
N GLU A 438 -14.98 -33.91 -19.43
CA GLU A 438 -13.96 -34.64 -18.67
C GLU A 438 -13.83 -34.11 -17.23
N ILE A 439 -13.86 -32.79 -17.03
CA ILE A 439 -13.83 -32.17 -15.69
C ILE A 439 -15.12 -32.46 -14.93
N ALA A 440 -16.29 -32.35 -15.57
CA ALA A 440 -17.58 -32.66 -14.94
C ALA A 440 -17.66 -34.13 -14.51
N ALA A 441 -17.20 -35.06 -15.36
CA ALA A 441 -17.13 -36.48 -15.02
C ALA A 441 -16.15 -36.76 -13.88
N ALA A 442 -15.01 -36.05 -13.83
CA ALA A 442 -14.05 -36.18 -12.74
C ALA A 442 -14.61 -35.66 -11.41
N ARG A 443 -15.38 -34.57 -11.41
CA ARG A 443 -16.08 -34.08 -10.21
C ARG A 443 -17.15 -35.06 -9.74
N ALA A 444 -17.99 -35.55 -10.66
CA ALA A 444 -19.03 -36.53 -10.34
C ALA A 444 -18.47 -37.83 -9.74
N ARG A 445 -17.30 -38.29 -10.21
CA ARG A 445 -16.61 -39.45 -9.61
C ARG A 445 -16.00 -39.18 -8.25
N LEU A 446 -15.63 -37.93 -7.98
CA LEU A 446 -15.00 -37.53 -6.72
C LEU A 446 -16.01 -37.19 -5.62
N ALA A 447 -17.21 -36.76 -5.99
CA ALA A 447 -18.30 -36.53 -5.05
C ALA A 447 -18.68 -37.83 -4.32
N THR A 448 -19.00 -37.73 -3.03
CA THR A 448 -19.36 -38.87 -2.18
C THR A 448 -20.82 -38.81 -1.78
N ASP A 449 -21.46 -39.97 -1.68
CA ASP A 449 -22.84 -40.09 -1.17
C ASP A 449 -22.84 -40.01 0.37
N GLY A 450 -22.52 -38.82 0.88
CA GLY A 450 -22.37 -38.54 2.31
C GLY A 450 -20.97 -38.85 2.85
N THR A 451 -20.86 -39.00 4.16
CA THR A 451 -19.58 -39.23 4.85
C THR A 451 -19.09 -40.66 4.63
N THR A 452 -17.86 -40.79 4.12
CA THR A 452 -17.16 -42.07 3.92
C THR A 452 -15.72 -41.99 4.44
N ARG A 453 -15.00 -43.12 4.50
CA ARG A 453 -13.56 -43.10 4.82
C ARG A 453 -12.74 -42.72 3.59
N LEU A 454 -11.64 -42.01 3.81
CA LEU A 454 -10.71 -41.66 2.74
C LEU A 454 -10.12 -42.91 2.08
N SER A 455 -9.90 -43.97 2.86
CA SER A 455 -9.52 -45.29 2.36
C SER A 455 -10.58 -45.96 1.45
N ALA A 456 -11.84 -45.54 1.52
CA ALA A 456 -12.93 -46.08 0.71
C ALA A 456 -13.04 -45.44 -0.69
N LEU A 457 -12.31 -44.35 -0.96
CA LEU A 457 -12.28 -43.72 -2.30
C LEU A 457 -11.63 -44.62 -3.36
N GLY A 458 -10.81 -45.60 -2.96
CA GLY A 458 -10.29 -46.64 -3.85
C GLY A 458 -9.32 -46.12 -4.93
N GLU A 459 -9.74 -46.18 -6.19
CA GLU A 459 -8.92 -45.80 -7.35
C GLU A 459 -9.44 -44.51 -7.99
N LEU A 460 -8.54 -43.55 -8.20
CA LEU A 460 -8.84 -42.27 -8.84
C LEU A 460 -8.05 -42.13 -10.15
N ASP A 461 -8.75 -41.72 -11.21
CA ASP A 461 -8.12 -41.33 -12.46
C ASP A 461 -7.29 -40.04 -12.29
N PRO A 462 -6.33 -39.74 -13.20
CA PRO A 462 -5.43 -38.60 -13.02
C PRO A 462 -6.13 -37.25 -12.84
N MET A 463 -7.28 -37.03 -13.49
CA MET A 463 -8.02 -35.77 -13.41
C MET A 463 -8.75 -35.66 -12.07
N ALA A 464 -9.47 -36.72 -11.68
CA ALA A 464 -10.15 -36.79 -10.39
C ALA A 464 -9.16 -36.69 -9.22
N PHE A 465 -8.00 -37.36 -9.32
CA PHE A 465 -6.94 -37.29 -8.33
C PHE A 465 -6.34 -35.87 -8.20
N GLY A 466 -6.13 -35.16 -9.32
CA GLY A 466 -5.65 -33.78 -9.30
C GLY A 466 -6.67 -32.80 -8.69
N LEU A 467 -7.97 -33.05 -8.82
CA LEU A 467 -9.02 -32.30 -8.13
C LEU A 467 -9.02 -32.63 -6.62
N PHE A 468 -8.93 -33.92 -6.29
CA PHE A 468 -8.85 -34.39 -4.92
C PHE A 468 -7.68 -33.79 -4.15
N LEU A 469 -6.47 -33.77 -4.71
CA LEU A 469 -5.29 -33.21 -4.05
C LEU A 469 -5.43 -31.72 -3.76
N ARG A 470 -6.08 -30.96 -4.65
CA ARG A 470 -6.36 -29.54 -4.42
C ARG A 470 -7.34 -29.35 -3.27
N LEU A 471 -8.47 -30.08 -3.29
CA LEU A 471 -9.46 -30.05 -2.22
C LEU A 471 -8.89 -30.49 -0.87
N LEU A 472 -8.13 -31.59 -0.85
CA LEU A 472 -7.46 -32.06 0.36
C LEU A 472 -6.43 -31.04 0.87
N GLY A 473 -5.66 -30.44 -0.03
CA GLY A 473 -4.70 -29.38 0.30
C GLY A 473 -5.39 -28.16 0.93
N ASP A 474 -6.49 -27.71 0.33
CA ASP A 474 -7.31 -26.61 0.85
C ASP A 474 -7.86 -26.97 2.25
N ALA A 475 -8.35 -28.20 2.45
CA ALA A 475 -8.87 -28.65 3.74
C ALA A 475 -7.79 -28.71 4.82
N LEU A 476 -6.65 -29.33 4.53
CA LEU A 476 -5.54 -29.46 5.47
C LEU A 476 -4.93 -28.09 5.83
N ALA A 477 -4.92 -27.13 4.89
CA ALA A 477 -4.46 -25.76 5.17
C ALA A 477 -5.32 -25.04 6.22
N THR A 478 -6.58 -25.45 6.40
CA THR A 478 -7.48 -24.90 7.44
C THR A 478 -7.35 -25.60 8.79
N TRP A 479 -6.61 -26.72 8.86
CA TRP A 479 -6.47 -27.53 10.07
C TRP A 479 -5.68 -26.79 11.16
N ARG A 480 -6.19 -26.77 12.40
CA ARG A 480 -5.50 -26.17 13.56
C ARG A 480 -5.31 -27.20 14.68
N PRO A 481 -4.31 -27.00 15.58
CA PRO A 481 -4.19 -27.84 16.76
C PRO A 481 -5.49 -27.85 17.59
N GLY A 482 -5.98 -29.04 17.92
CA GLY A 482 -7.24 -29.24 18.64
C GLY A 482 -8.50 -29.33 17.77
N MET A 483 -8.39 -29.13 16.45
CA MET A 483 -9.51 -29.37 15.53
C MET A 483 -9.56 -30.84 15.13
N THR A 484 -10.76 -31.40 15.18
CA THR A 484 -11.05 -32.76 14.69
C THR A 484 -11.82 -32.76 13.37
N THR A 485 -12.43 -31.63 12.97
CA THR A 485 -13.19 -31.50 11.73
C THR A 485 -12.94 -30.15 11.07
N THR A 486 -12.88 -30.13 9.73
CA THR A 486 -12.88 -28.90 8.93
C THR A 486 -13.78 -29.02 7.71
N VAL A 487 -14.25 -27.88 7.19
CA VAL A 487 -15.04 -27.76 5.95
C VAL A 487 -14.44 -26.63 5.12
N THR A 488 -14.21 -26.89 3.84
CA THR A 488 -13.74 -25.86 2.91
C THR A 488 -14.31 -26.07 1.51
N THR A 489 -14.37 -24.99 0.74
CA THR A 489 -14.78 -24.98 -0.66
C THR A 489 -13.56 -24.78 -1.56
N SER A 490 -13.55 -25.38 -2.75
CA SER A 490 -12.50 -25.16 -3.76
C SER A 490 -12.44 -23.69 -4.19
N ASN A 491 -11.27 -23.25 -4.65
CA ASN A 491 -11.05 -21.87 -5.12
C ASN A 491 -11.99 -21.43 -6.27
N ASP A 492 -12.49 -22.37 -7.07
CA ASP A 492 -13.45 -22.10 -8.14
C ASP A 492 -14.92 -22.19 -7.68
N GLY A 493 -15.17 -22.49 -6.40
CA GLY A 493 -16.50 -22.58 -5.81
C GLY A 493 -17.30 -23.80 -6.25
N THR A 494 -16.70 -24.76 -6.96
CA THR A 494 -17.42 -25.87 -7.58
C THR A 494 -17.57 -27.10 -6.68
N MET A 495 -16.75 -27.24 -5.64
CA MET A 495 -16.72 -28.43 -4.79
C MET A 495 -16.52 -28.05 -3.32
N GLU A 496 -17.19 -28.73 -2.40
CA GLU A 496 -16.97 -28.65 -0.95
C GLU A 496 -16.36 -29.97 -0.44
N ILE A 497 -15.45 -29.87 0.53
CA ILE A 497 -14.93 -31.02 1.27
C ILE A 497 -15.08 -30.79 2.77
N ARG A 498 -15.68 -31.76 3.45
CA ARG A 498 -15.68 -31.89 4.91
C ARG A 498 -14.74 -33.04 5.27
N LEU A 499 -13.79 -32.76 6.15
CA LEU A 499 -12.75 -33.70 6.56
C LEU A 499 -12.72 -33.79 8.09
N THR A 500 -12.81 -35.01 8.63
CA THR A 500 -12.79 -35.30 10.07
C THR A 500 -11.69 -36.31 10.39
N ALA A 501 -10.82 -36.00 11.35
CA ALA A 501 -9.74 -36.87 11.76
C ALA A 501 -10.25 -38.10 12.50
N LEU A 502 -9.55 -39.21 12.30
CA LEU A 502 -9.75 -40.46 13.01
C LEU A 502 -8.58 -40.70 13.96
N ASP A 503 -8.88 -41.08 15.21
CA ASP A 503 -7.87 -41.40 16.23
C ASP A 503 -7.50 -42.90 16.24
N ASP A 504 -7.84 -43.64 15.17
CA ASP A 504 -7.63 -45.09 15.06
C ASP A 504 -6.28 -45.49 14.45
N GLY A 505 -5.45 -44.51 14.06
CA GLY A 505 -4.11 -44.72 13.50
C GLY A 505 -4.11 -45.40 12.12
N THR A 506 -5.26 -45.49 11.46
CA THR A 506 -5.38 -46.15 10.16
C THR A 506 -4.79 -45.28 9.04
N THR A 507 -4.35 -45.92 7.97
CA THR A 507 -3.72 -45.26 6.81
C THR A 507 -4.58 -45.48 5.58
N ALA A 508 -5.01 -44.40 4.93
CA ALA A 508 -5.67 -44.45 3.64
C ALA A 508 -4.67 -44.73 2.51
N ALA A 509 -5.09 -45.51 1.52
CA ALA A 509 -4.30 -45.80 0.32
C ALA A 509 -5.17 -45.62 -0.93
N ILE A 510 -4.88 -44.58 -1.71
CA ILE A 510 -5.59 -44.27 -2.96
C ILE A 510 -4.72 -44.69 -4.15
N ARG A 511 -5.27 -45.49 -5.04
CA ARG A 511 -4.56 -45.99 -6.23
C ARG A 511 -4.74 -45.01 -7.39
N THR A 512 -3.67 -44.77 -8.13
CA THR A 512 -3.67 -43.99 -9.37
C THR A 512 -2.78 -44.68 -10.40
N PRO A 513 -2.92 -44.37 -11.70
CA PRO A 513 -2.00 -44.88 -12.73
C PRO A 513 -0.53 -44.51 -12.50
N GLY A 514 -0.26 -43.44 -11.71
CA GLY A 514 1.08 -42.98 -11.36
C GLY A 514 1.65 -43.55 -10.07
N GLY A 515 0.91 -44.40 -9.34
CA GLY A 515 1.31 -44.99 -8.07
C GLY A 515 0.24 -44.92 -6.98
N VAL A 516 0.64 -45.17 -5.73
CA VAL A 516 -0.28 -45.21 -4.57
C VAL A 516 -0.01 -44.02 -3.65
N PHE A 517 -1.03 -43.19 -3.44
CA PHE A 517 -1.01 -42.10 -2.47
C PHE A 517 -1.40 -42.63 -1.08
N ARG A 518 -0.58 -42.36 -0.06
CA ARG A 518 -0.78 -42.82 1.32
C ARG A 518 -0.74 -41.68 2.32
N GLY A 519 -1.58 -41.76 3.35
CA GLY A 519 -1.62 -40.80 4.45
C GLY A 519 -2.57 -41.27 5.55
N PRO A 520 -2.69 -40.51 6.66
CA PRO A 520 -3.65 -40.84 7.71
C PRO A 520 -5.08 -40.94 7.15
N ASP A 521 -5.84 -41.92 7.59
CA ASP A 521 -7.24 -42.05 7.20
C ASP A 521 -8.09 -40.98 7.89
N HIS A 522 -9.12 -40.52 7.19
CA HIS A 522 -10.03 -39.49 7.65
C HIS A 522 -11.45 -39.84 7.19
N LEU A 523 -12.46 -39.37 7.91
CA LEU A 523 -13.80 -39.31 7.35
C LEU A 523 -13.86 -38.12 6.40
N VAL A 524 -14.36 -38.35 5.20
CA VAL A 524 -14.46 -37.37 4.13
C VAL A 524 -15.87 -37.36 3.56
N GLU A 525 -16.40 -36.17 3.33
CA GLU A 525 -17.61 -35.94 2.56
C GLU A 525 -17.27 -34.88 1.50
N ILE A 526 -17.46 -35.21 0.23
CA ILE A 526 -17.14 -34.35 -0.91
C ILE A 526 -18.42 -34.09 -1.69
N THR A 527 -18.79 -32.82 -1.85
CA THR A 527 -20.03 -32.42 -2.53
C THR A 527 -19.72 -31.57 -3.76
N ASP A 528 -20.29 -31.93 -4.92
CA ASP A 528 -20.27 -31.06 -6.11
C ASP A 528 -21.35 -29.98 -5.97
N LEU A 529 -20.94 -28.73 -5.80
CA LEU A 529 -21.82 -27.57 -5.62
C LEU A 529 -22.43 -27.09 -6.95
N THR A 530 -21.96 -27.62 -8.09
CA THR A 530 -22.53 -27.34 -9.43
C THR A 530 -23.67 -28.28 -9.78
N ALA A 531 -23.84 -29.38 -9.04
CA ALA A 531 -24.93 -30.34 -9.20
C ALA A 531 -26.26 -29.75 -8.70
N GLY A 532 -26.85 -28.84 -9.49
CA GLY A 532 -28.10 -28.15 -9.17
C GLY A 532 -28.32 -26.85 -9.93
N ILE A 533 -27.29 -26.31 -10.60
CA ILE A 533 -27.37 -25.05 -11.36
C ILE A 533 -27.62 -25.38 -12.84
N PRO A 534 -28.82 -25.10 -13.41
CA PRO A 534 -29.04 -25.30 -14.83
C PRO A 534 -28.09 -24.41 -15.65
N ALA A 535 -27.48 -24.99 -16.69
CA ALA A 535 -26.37 -24.46 -17.50
C ALA A 535 -26.61 -23.12 -18.24
N ARG A 536 -27.68 -22.37 -17.93
CA ARG A 536 -28.03 -21.11 -18.58
C ARG A 536 -27.54 -19.85 -17.86
N GLU A 537 -27.12 -19.92 -16.61
CA GLU A 537 -26.74 -18.72 -15.83
C GLU A 537 -25.22 -18.49 -15.67
N ALA A 538 -24.37 -19.37 -16.19
CA ALA A 538 -22.93 -19.14 -16.23
C ALA A 538 -22.48 -18.56 -17.60
N ARG A 539 -22.68 -17.26 -17.80
CA ARG A 539 -22.00 -16.49 -18.86
C ARG A 539 -21.57 -15.11 -18.40
#